data_AF-A0A392RKY1-F1
#
_entry.id   AF-A0A392RKY1-F1
#
_cell.length_a   1.000
_cell.length_b   1.000
_cell.length_c   1.000
_cell.angle_alpha   90.00
_cell.angle_beta   90.00
_cell.angle_gamma   90.00
#
_symmetry.space_group_name_H-M   'P 1'
#
loop_
_entity.id
_entity.type
_entity.pdbx_description
1 polymer ?
#
loop_
_entity_poly.entity_id
_entity_poly.type
_entity_poly.pdbx_seq_one_letter_code
_entity_poly.pdbx_strand_id
1 'polypeptide(L)'
;GIEANPKKCRAFFEFPTPDSKNSIQSLNGMLTALSRFAAKSVQHALPLFKLLRKESAFEWTEECEKALQHLKRALSEPPVLTQPVEGEVLYLYLVVASEAISAVLIRETEQGQKLVYFVSRALQGPEL
;
A
#
# COMPACT_ATOMS: atom_id res chain seq x y z
N GLY A 1 19.11 6.23 -2.57
CA GLY A 1 17.67 6.32 -2.86
C GLY A 1 16.93 6.67 -1.58
N ILE A 2 15.60 6.56 -1.58
CA ILE A 2 14.75 6.71 -0.40
C ILE A 2 14.31 5.31 0.01
N GLU A 3 14.65 4.91 1.23
CA GLU A 3 14.31 3.60 1.78
C GLU A 3 13.11 3.67 2.72
N ALA A 4 12.41 2.56 2.85
CA ALA A 4 11.39 2.44 3.88
C ALA A 4 12.06 2.42 5.25
N ASN A 5 11.43 3.06 6.25
CA ASN A 5 12.00 3.08 7.59
C ASN A 5 11.99 1.65 8.17
N PRO A 6 13.16 1.05 8.49
CA PRO A 6 13.22 -0.34 8.94
C PRO A 6 12.41 -0.61 10.21
N LYS A 7 12.33 0.36 11.13
CA LYS A 7 11.52 0.23 12.35
C LYS A 7 10.03 0.16 12.04
N LYS A 8 9.55 0.95 11.06
CA LYS A 8 8.14 0.92 10.64
C LYS A 8 7.81 -0.37 9.88
N CYS A 9 8.70 -0.83 9.01
CA CYS A 9 8.53 -2.12 8.32
C CYS A 9 8.48 -3.27 9.32
N ARG A 10 9.41 -3.28 10.29
CA ARG A 10 9.44 -4.29 11.35
C ARG A 10 8.17 -4.28 12.20
N ALA A 11 7.72 -3.10 12.64
CA ALA A 11 6.46 -2.97 13.39
C ALA A 11 5.24 -3.48 12.60
N PHE A 12 5.18 -3.21 11.29
CA PHE A 12 4.13 -3.73 10.42
C PHE A 12 4.20 -5.26 10.25
N PHE A 13 5.41 -5.79 10.05
CA PHE A 13 5.65 -7.23 9.89
C PHE A 13 5.30 -8.04 11.15
N GLU A 14 5.73 -7.54 12.31
CA GLU A 14 5.49 -8.15 13.62
C GLU A 14 4.07 -7.86 14.16
N PHE A 15 3.27 -7.03 13.48
CA PHE A 15 1.93 -6.71 13.94
C PHE A 15 1.06 -7.97 14.06
N PRO A 16 0.41 -8.22 15.21
CA PRO A 16 -0.39 -9.41 15.40
C PRO A 16 -1.63 -9.40 14.48
N THR A 17 -2.25 -10.56 14.31
CA THR A 17 -3.55 -10.65 13.64
C THR A 17 -4.55 -9.73 14.37
N PRO A 18 -5.17 -8.77 13.67
CA PRO A 18 -6.18 -7.89 14.25
C PRO A 18 -7.38 -8.65 14.80
N ASP A 19 -7.84 -8.23 15.95
CA ASP A 19 -8.97 -8.78 16.71
C ASP A 19 -10.10 -7.77 16.93
N SER A 20 -9.92 -6.52 16.47
CA SER A 20 -10.83 -5.42 16.75
C SER A 20 -10.73 -4.31 15.70
N LYS A 21 -11.77 -3.46 15.61
CA LYS A 21 -11.73 -2.28 14.72
C LYS A 21 -10.56 -1.34 15.07
N ASN A 22 -10.19 -1.23 16.35
CA ASN A 22 -9.08 -0.39 16.80
C ASN A 22 -7.72 -0.92 16.32
N SER A 23 -7.51 -2.24 16.34
CA SER A 23 -6.29 -2.84 15.79
C SER A 23 -6.22 -2.69 14.27
N ILE A 24 -7.34 -2.75 13.55
CA ILE A 24 -7.39 -2.41 12.11
C ILE A 24 -7.05 -0.94 11.84
N GLN A 25 -7.56 0.00 12.64
CA GLN A 25 -7.22 1.42 12.49
C GLN A 25 -5.73 1.67 12.68
N SER A 26 -5.13 1.00 13.67
CA SER A 26 -3.68 1.05 13.92
C SER A 26 -2.90 0.48 12.73
N LEU A 27 -3.32 -0.67 12.21
CA LEU A 27 -2.74 -1.28 11.02
C LEU A 27 -2.84 -0.36 9.78
N ASN A 28 -3.98 0.29 9.57
CA ASN A 28 -4.18 1.25 8.49
C ASN A 28 -3.25 2.47 8.62
N GLY A 29 -3.05 2.98 9.84
CA GLY A 29 -2.09 4.06 10.11
C GLY A 29 -0.65 3.67 9.75
N MET A 30 -0.22 2.45 10.11
CA MET A 30 1.09 1.94 9.73
C MET A 30 1.23 1.75 8.22
N LEU A 31 0.21 1.18 7.56
CA LEU A 31 0.20 1.00 6.11
C LEU A 31 0.27 2.35 5.39
N THR A 32 -0.46 3.36 5.86
CA THR A 32 -0.43 4.72 5.30
C THR A 32 0.99 5.30 5.32
N ALA A 33 1.72 5.10 6.42
CA ALA A 33 3.11 5.55 6.56
C ALA A 33 4.10 4.83 5.63
N LEU A 34 3.72 3.66 5.09
CA LEU A 34 4.53 2.82 4.19
C LEU A 34 3.98 2.78 2.76
N SER A 35 2.84 3.42 2.49
CA SER A 35 2.07 3.31 1.24
C SER A 35 2.90 3.55 -0.03
N ARG A 36 3.84 4.52 0.01
CA ARG A 36 4.74 4.84 -1.11
C ARG A 36 5.72 3.73 -1.49
N PHE A 37 5.86 2.69 -0.68
CA PHE A 37 6.73 1.52 -0.91
C PHE A 37 5.95 0.26 -1.25
N ALA A 38 4.62 0.29 -1.16
CA ALA A 38 3.77 -0.87 -1.38
C ALA A 38 2.89 -0.67 -2.62
N ALA A 39 3.29 -1.33 -3.71
CA ALA A 39 2.50 -1.36 -4.94
C ALA A 39 1.08 -1.85 -4.64
N LYS A 40 0.08 -1.16 -5.21
CA LYS A 40 -1.33 -1.58 -5.12
C LYS A 40 -1.82 -1.78 -3.67
N SER A 41 -1.21 -1.09 -2.71
CA SER A 41 -1.48 -1.27 -1.28
C SER A 41 -2.95 -1.18 -0.92
N VAL A 42 -3.70 -0.22 -1.48
CA VAL A 42 -5.13 -0.10 -1.21
C VAL A 42 -5.93 -1.26 -1.80
N GLN A 43 -5.62 -1.70 -3.03
CA GLN A 43 -6.28 -2.86 -3.65
C GLN A 43 -6.13 -4.11 -2.78
N HIS A 44 -4.93 -4.36 -2.25
CA HIS A 44 -4.67 -5.50 -1.38
C HIS A 44 -5.26 -5.33 0.03
N ALA A 45 -5.39 -4.11 0.52
CA ALA A 45 -5.97 -3.81 1.84
C ALA A 45 -7.50 -3.72 1.86
N LEU A 46 -8.19 -3.83 0.70
CA LEU A 46 -9.65 -3.73 0.63
C LEU A 46 -10.40 -4.62 1.63
N PRO A 47 -10.05 -5.92 1.82
CA PRO A 47 -10.71 -6.75 2.82
C PRO A 47 -10.59 -6.17 4.24
N LEU A 48 -9.42 -5.62 4.59
CA LEU A 48 -9.17 -4.99 5.88
C LEU A 48 -9.99 -3.71 6.05
N PHE A 49 -10.11 -2.91 4.99
CA PHE A 49 -10.88 -1.65 5.03
C PHE A 49 -12.38 -1.89 5.14
N LYS A 50 -12.89 -3.02 4.65
CA LYS A 50 -14.29 -3.41 4.86
C LYS A 50 -14.62 -3.56 6.35
N LEU A 51 -13.67 -4.02 7.18
CA LEU A 51 -13.84 -4.13 8.64
C LEU A 51 -13.95 -2.79 9.37
N LEU A 52 -13.50 -1.69 8.74
CA LEU A 52 -13.61 -0.33 9.28
C LEU A 52 -14.98 0.32 9.04
N ARG A 53 -15.85 -0.28 8.21
CA ARG A 53 -17.18 0.27 7.93
C ARG A 53 -18.03 0.26 9.21
N LYS A 54 -18.85 1.30 9.40
CA LYS A 54 -19.70 1.42 10.61
C LYS A 54 -20.70 0.26 10.69
N GLU A 55 -21.31 -0.07 9.57
CA GLU A 55 -22.36 -1.08 9.44
C GLU A 55 -21.87 -2.54 9.59
N SER A 56 -20.55 -2.79 9.54
CA SER A 56 -20.02 -4.16 9.56
C SER A 56 -19.78 -4.65 10.98
N ALA A 57 -20.28 -5.86 11.29
CA ALA A 57 -19.76 -6.64 12.41
C ALA A 57 -18.27 -6.90 12.18
N PHE A 58 -17.47 -6.89 13.24
CA PHE A 58 -16.06 -7.27 13.12
C PHE A 58 -15.97 -8.79 13.00
N GLU A 59 -15.54 -9.27 11.84
CA GLU A 59 -15.31 -10.68 11.58
C GLU A 59 -14.00 -10.82 10.83
N TRP A 60 -13.00 -11.44 11.46
CA TRP A 60 -11.72 -11.71 10.81
C TRP A 60 -11.84 -12.93 9.90
N THR A 61 -11.86 -12.70 8.59
CA THR A 61 -12.02 -13.77 7.59
C THR A 61 -10.67 -14.26 7.06
N GLU A 62 -10.68 -15.40 6.38
CA GLU A 62 -9.50 -15.92 5.67
C GLU A 62 -8.99 -14.92 4.61
N GLU A 63 -9.88 -14.16 3.98
CA GLU A 63 -9.51 -13.10 3.03
C GLU A 63 -8.76 -11.95 3.72
N CYS A 64 -9.14 -11.59 4.94
CA CYS A 64 -8.45 -10.59 5.75
C CYS A 64 -7.03 -11.07 6.11
N GLU A 65 -6.89 -12.33 6.51
CA GLU A 65 -5.58 -12.91 6.81
C GLU A 65 -4.69 -12.95 5.56
N LYS A 66 -5.21 -13.42 4.42
CA LYS A 66 -4.48 -13.41 3.14
C LYS A 66 -4.03 -12.00 2.74
N ALA A 67 -4.90 -11.00 2.92
CA ALA A 67 -4.58 -9.60 2.65
C ALA A 67 -3.43 -9.09 3.53
N LEU A 68 -3.50 -9.34 4.85
CA LEU A 68 -2.45 -8.95 5.78
C LEU A 68 -1.11 -9.61 5.43
N GLN A 69 -1.10 -10.92 5.18
CA GLN A 69 0.12 -11.64 4.84
C GLN A 69 0.72 -11.19 3.50
N HIS A 70 -0.12 -10.88 2.52
CA HIS A 70 0.34 -10.31 1.25
C HIS A 70 1.04 -8.96 1.47
N LEU A 71 0.43 -8.05 2.24
CA LEU A 71 1.02 -6.75 2.55
C LEU A 71 2.32 -6.88 3.36
N LYS A 72 2.38 -7.82 4.32
CA LYS A 72 3.61 -8.09 5.09
C LYS A 72 4.75 -8.57 4.19
N ARG A 73 4.46 -9.45 3.23
CA ARG A 73 5.45 -9.91 2.24
C ARG A 73 5.89 -8.78 1.31
N ALA A 74 4.96 -7.93 0.85
CA ALA A 74 5.32 -6.79 0.01
C ALA A 74 6.23 -5.78 0.74
N LEU A 75 6.13 -5.70 2.07
CA LEU A 75 6.88 -4.79 2.92
C LEU A 75 8.06 -5.42 3.66
N SER A 76 8.32 -6.73 3.49
CA SER A 76 9.51 -7.38 4.05
C SER A 76 10.78 -6.97 3.30
N GLU A 77 10.66 -6.75 1.99
CA GLU A 77 11.73 -6.27 1.11
C GLU A 77 11.22 -5.09 0.27
N PRO A 78 10.95 -3.93 0.90
CA PRO A 78 10.42 -2.79 0.19
C PRO A 78 11.46 -2.26 -0.81
N PRO A 79 11.04 -1.79 -1.99
CA PRO A 79 11.98 -1.29 -2.98
C PRO A 79 12.61 0.03 -2.53
N VAL A 80 13.84 0.25 -2.98
CA VAL A 80 14.52 1.54 -2.82
C VAL A 80 13.98 2.51 -3.87
N LEU A 81 13.32 3.58 -3.44
CA LEU A 81 12.83 4.61 -4.35
C LEU A 81 13.99 5.49 -4.81
N THR A 82 13.86 6.06 -6.00
CA THR A 82 14.85 6.97 -6.60
C THR A 82 14.30 8.38 -6.67
N GLN A 83 15.18 9.36 -6.51
CA GLN A 83 14.82 10.76 -6.66
C GLN A 83 14.87 11.12 -8.15
N PRO A 84 13.82 11.72 -8.73
CA PRO A 84 13.85 12.23 -10.10
C PRO A 84 14.66 13.54 -10.13
N VAL A 85 15.15 13.90 -11.32
CA VAL A 85 15.81 15.20 -11.55
C VAL A 85 14.80 16.19 -12.13
N GLU A 86 14.94 17.47 -11.79
CA GLU A 86 14.10 18.51 -12.37
C GLU A 86 14.23 18.53 -13.90
N GLY A 87 13.10 18.62 -14.60
CA GLY A 87 13.03 18.56 -16.07
C GLY A 87 13.12 17.14 -16.66
N GLU A 88 13.27 16.10 -15.85
CA GLU A 88 13.28 14.70 -16.31
C GLU A 88 11.88 14.24 -16.75
N VAL A 89 11.83 13.48 -17.85
CA VAL A 89 10.61 12.78 -18.28
C VAL A 89 10.38 11.57 -17.38
N LEU A 90 9.21 11.51 -16.76
CA LEU A 90 8.78 10.39 -15.93
C LEU A 90 7.63 9.65 -16.60
N TYR A 91 7.55 8.34 -16.35
CA TYR A 91 6.48 7.51 -16.88
C TYR A 91 5.56 7.06 -15.77
N LEU A 92 4.26 7.09 -16.05
CA LEU A 92 3.20 6.69 -15.14
C LEU A 92 2.56 5.40 -15.66
N TYR A 93 2.64 4.33 -14.88
CA TYR A 93 1.80 3.15 -15.12
C TYR A 93 0.60 3.20 -14.18
N LEU A 94 -0.58 3.01 -14.73
CA LEU A 94 -1.84 3.10 -14.01
C LEU A 94 -2.62 1.79 -14.14
N VAL A 95 -3.22 1.37 -13.02
CA VAL A 95 -4.09 0.20 -12.94
C VAL A 95 -5.38 0.62 -12.26
N VAL A 96 -6.50 0.42 -12.95
CA VAL A 96 -7.85 0.62 -12.41
C VAL A 96 -8.45 -0.74 -12.09
N ALA A 97 -8.92 -0.90 -10.86
CA ALA A 97 -9.78 -2.01 -10.44
C ALA A 97 -11.16 -1.46 -10.03
N SER A 98 -12.12 -2.34 -9.80
CA SER A 98 -13.50 -1.99 -9.45
C SER A 98 -13.60 -1.07 -8.21
N GLU A 99 -12.78 -1.31 -7.19
CA GLU A 99 -12.86 -0.59 -5.91
C GLU A 99 -11.61 0.28 -5.63
N ALA A 100 -10.61 0.33 -6.52
CA ALA A 100 -9.39 1.09 -6.27
C ALA A 100 -8.56 1.36 -7.54
N ILE A 101 -7.92 2.54 -7.57
CA ILE A 101 -6.93 2.93 -8.59
C ILE A 101 -5.55 2.91 -7.96
N SER A 102 -4.57 2.43 -8.71
CA SER A 102 -3.16 2.49 -8.33
C SER A 102 -2.31 3.02 -9.46
N ALA A 103 -1.27 3.76 -9.12
CA ALA A 103 -0.29 4.22 -10.08
C ALA A 103 1.13 4.06 -9.54
N VAL A 104 2.06 3.84 -10.45
CA VAL A 104 3.49 3.85 -10.18
C VAL A 104 4.16 4.87 -11.08
N LEU A 105 4.95 5.73 -10.47
CA LEU A 105 5.82 6.68 -11.16
C LEU A 105 7.21 6.07 -11.27
N ILE A 106 7.74 6.02 -12.48
CA ILE A 106 9.07 5.51 -12.76
C ILE A 106 9.88 6.52 -13.57
N ARG A 107 11.20 6.33 -13.55
CA ARG A 107 12.15 6.97 -14.45
C ARG A 107 12.89 5.91 -15.24
N GLU A 108 13.29 6.22 -16.47
CA GLU A 108 14.16 5.36 -17.27
C GLU A 108 15.61 5.80 -17.13
N THR A 109 16.50 4.85 -16.87
CA THR A 109 17.94 5.07 -16.83
C THR A 109 18.63 4.06 -17.74
N GLU A 110 19.94 4.24 -17.98
CA GLU A 110 20.75 3.26 -18.71
C GLU A 110 20.73 1.85 -18.07
N GLN A 111 20.39 1.77 -16.78
CA GLN A 111 20.28 0.54 -16.00
C GLN A 111 18.85 -0.02 -15.99
N GLY A 112 17.95 0.52 -16.83
CA GLY A 112 16.54 0.17 -16.91
C GLY A 112 15.63 1.09 -16.07
N GLN A 113 14.42 0.61 -15.82
CA GLN A 113 13.41 1.37 -15.09
C GLN A 113 13.72 1.41 -13.59
N LYS A 114 13.69 2.62 -13.01
CA LYS A 114 13.84 2.84 -11.57
C LYS A 114 12.55 3.42 -11.00
N LEU A 115 12.15 2.90 -9.85
CA LEU A 115 10.95 3.30 -9.14
C LEU A 115 11.14 4.69 -8.51
N VAL A 116 10.18 5.59 -8.68
CA VAL A 116 10.15 6.90 -8.03
C VAL A 116 9.11 6.91 -6.90
N TYR A 117 7.89 6.44 -7.17
CA TYR A 117 6.79 6.53 -6.20
C TYR A 117 5.66 5.54 -6.49
N PHE A 118 5.03 4.99 -5.44
CA PHE A 118 3.74 4.31 -5.54
C PHE A 118 2.61 5.14 -4.92
N VAL A 119 1.46 5.18 -5.59
CA VAL A 119 0.23 5.72 -5.03
C VAL A 119 -0.93 4.77 -5.29
N SER A 120 -1.83 4.66 -4.33
CA SER A 120 -3.02 3.83 -4.44
C SER A 120 -4.15 4.47 -3.65
N ARG A 121 -5.37 4.43 -4.17
CA ARG A 121 -6.56 5.05 -3.57
C ARG A 121 -7.77 4.16 -3.78
N ALA A 122 -8.61 4.05 -2.75
CA ALA A 122 -9.91 3.38 -2.85
C ALA A 122 -10.91 4.31 -3.55
N LEU A 123 -11.76 3.76 -4.40
CA LEU A 123 -12.84 4.49 -5.04
C LEU A 123 -14.01 4.63 -4.06
N GLN A 124 -14.54 5.85 -3.93
CA GLN A 124 -15.62 6.19 -3.00
C GLN A 124 -16.90 6.60 -3.75
N GLY A 125 -17.19 5.92 -4.87
CA GLY A 125 -18.25 6.30 -5.79
C GLY A 125 -17.73 7.23 -6.90
N PRO A 126 -18.64 7.88 -7.65
CA PRO A 126 -18.28 8.79 -8.74
C PRO A 126 -17.41 9.95 -8.24
N GLU A 127 -16.35 10.26 -8.98
CA GLU A 127 -15.56 11.48 -8.78
C GLU A 127 -16.17 12.60 -9.62
N LEU A 128 -16.33 13.78 -9.01
CA LEU A 128 -16.84 15.01 -9.63
C LEU A 128 -15.71 15.79 -10.30
#